data_AF-A0AAW7A547-F1
#
_entry.id   AF-A0AAW7A547-F1
#
_cell.length_a   1.000
_cell.length_b   1.000
_cell.length_c   1.000
_cell.angle_alpha   90.00
_cell.angle_beta   90.00
_cell.angle_gamma   90.00
#
_symmetry.space_group_name_H-M   'P 1'
#
loop_
_entity.id
_entity.type
_entity.pdbx_description
1 polymer ?
#
loop_
_entity_poly.entity_id
_entity_poly.type
_entity_poly.pdbx_seq_one_letter_code
_entity_poly.pdbx_strand_id
1 'polypeptide(L)'
;MRRSQGFTLIELIVCIIILGIVSVVAFPKFLGLQKDARVAVLYGAREALMTANNFVYTKAVIQSQETVDGGIQYNIDLDNDGHNDLIGYFGFIKNVIPAKELAGFDPQLTINTWYGVDSPDEPYFLIGFANKPVGPEHMCYVEVYYPETPGGQVKYKIQTDDC
;
A
#
# COMPACT_ATOMS: atom_id res chain seq x y z
N MET A 1 3.88 61.58 -12.72
CA MET A 1 3.14 60.93 -11.61
C MET A 1 2.22 59.87 -12.20
N ARG A 2 2.48 58.57 -11.96
CA ARG A 2 1.56 57.49 -12.35
C ARG A 2 0.39 57.48 -11.36
N ARG A 3 -0.85 57.56 -11.84
CA ARG A 3 -2.04 57.39 -11.01
C ARG A 3 -2.08 55.93 -10.55
N SER A 4 -1.99 55.69 -9.24
CA SER A 4 -2.32 54.38 -8.67
C SER A 4 -3.84 54.22 -8.79
N GLN A 5 -4.29 53.34 -9.69
CA GLN A 5 -5.69 52.93 -9.72
C GLN A 5 -5.87 51.96 -8.55
N GLY A 6 -6.53 52.44 -7.49
CA GLY A 6 -6.93 51.59 -6.37
C GLY A 6 -7.99 50.57 -6.80
N PHE A 7 -8.01 49.43 -6.11
CA PHE A 7 -9.01 48.39 -6.30
C PHE A 7 -10.38 48.88 -5.81
N THR A 8 -11.46 48.55 -6.53
CA THR A 8 -12.81 48.97 -6.12
C THR A 8 -13.42 47.98 -5.13
N LEU A 9 -14.26 48.45 -4.20
CA LEU A 9 -14.95 47.57 -3.25
C LEU A 9 -15.84 46.55 -3.96
N ILE A 10 -16.46 46.94 -5.08
CA ILE A 10 -17.32 46.05 -5.86
C ILE A 10 -16.52 44.90 -6.51
N GLU A 11 -15.30 45.18 -6.98
CA GLU A 11 -14.42 44.19 -7.59
C GLU A 11 -13.96 43.15 -6.57
N LEU A 12 -13.75 43.56 -5.31
CA LEU A 12 -13.47 42.63 -4.21
C LEU A 12 -14.67 41.74 -3.88
N ILE A 13 -15.85 42.34 -3.78
CA ILE A 13 -17.09 41.63 -3.45
C ILE A 13 -17.44 40.62 -4.54
N VAL A 14 -17.36 41.02 -5.81
CA VAL A 14 -17.63 40.12 -6.94
C VAL A 14 -16.64 38.96 -6.98
N CYS A 15 -15.35 39.20 -6.72
CA CYS A 15 -14.34 38.15 -6.66
C CYS A 15 -14.65 37.10 -5.59
N ILE A 16 -14.99 37.49 -4.36
CA ILE A 16 -15.30 36.53 -3.29
C ILE A 16 -16.60 35.76 -3.56
N ILE A 17 -17.60 36.40 -4.20
CA ILE A 17 -18.84 35.73 -4.61
C ILE A 17 -18.56 34.65 -5.65
N ILE A 18 -17.78 34.98 -6.68
CA ILE A 18 -17.40 34.02 -7.73
C ILE A 18 -16.62 32.85 -7.13
N LEU A 19 -15.62 33.13 -6.28
CA LEU A 19 -14.84 32.09 -5.60
C LEU A 19 -15.73 31.21 -4.71
N GLY A 20 -16.73 31.80 -4.05
CA GLY A 20 -17.71 31.08 -3.24
C GLY A 20 -18.50 30.06 -4.07
N ILE A 21 -19.05 30.48 -5.22
CA ILE A 21 -19.85 29.62 -6.09
C ILE A 21 -18.98 28.47 -6.66
N VAL A 22 -17.79 28.80 -7.17
CA VAL A 22 -16.87 27.80 -7.74
C VAL A 22 -16.46 26.76 -6.70
N SER A 23 -16.20 27.20 -5.46
CA SER A 23 -15.78 26.32 -4.38
C SER A 23 -16.84 25.27 -4.02
N VAL A 24 -18.12 25.67 -3.94
CA VAL A 24 -19.22 24.76 -3.60
C VAL A 24 -19.42 23.67 -4.67
N VAL A 25 -19.27 24.02 -5.94
CA VAL A 25 -19.43 23.06 -7.05
C VAL A 25 -18.21 22.14 -7.18
N ALA A 26 -17.00 22.65 -6.95
CA ALA A 26 -15.76 21.88 -7.09
C ALA A 26 -15.50 20.93 -5.91
N PHE A 27 -15.95 21.27 -4.69
CA PHE A 27 -15.61 20.55 -3.47
C PHE A 27 -16.03 19.06 -3.46
N PRO A 28 -17.28 18.67 -3.83
CA PRO A 28 -17.67 17.26 -3.84
C PRO A 28 -16.85 16.43 -4.82
N LYS A 29 -16.51 17.00 -5.99
CA LYS A 29 -15.66 16.34 -6.99
C LYS A 29 -14.24 16.16 -6.48
N PHE A 30 -13.71 17.16 -5.78
CA PHE A 30 -12.37 17.08 -5.17
C PHE A 30 -12.28 15.96 -4.12
N LEU A 31 -13.34 15.73 -3.32
CA LEU A 31 -13.38 14.61 -2.38
C LEU A 31 -13.39 13.24 -3.09
N GLY A 32 -14.18 13.10 -4.16
CA GLY A 32 -14.18 11.87 -4.97
C GLY A 32 -12.80 11.57 -5.57
N LEU A 33 -12.12 12.57 -6.13
CA LEU A 33 -10.77 12.42 -6.67
C LEU A 33 -9.74 12.00 -5.61
N GLN A 34 -9.86 12.50 -4.37
CA GLN A 34 -9.00 12.06 -3.28
C GLN A 34 -9.24 10.59 -2.92
N LYS A 35 -10.50 10.16 -2.86
CA LYS A 35 -10.85 8.75 -2.64
C LYS A 35 -10.26 7.86 -3.73
N ASP A 36 -10.48 8.20 -4.99
CA ASP A 36 -9.97 7.44 -6.13
C ASP A 36 -8.43 7.37 -6.13
N ALA A 37 -7.77 8.48 -5.76
CA ALA A 37 -6.32 8.51 -5.61
C ALA A 37 -5.82 7.55 -4.51
N ARG A 38 -6.47 7.52 -3.35
CA ARG A 38 -6.11 6.58 -2.27
C ARG A 38 -6.30 5.14 -2.71
N VAL A 39 -7.43 4.85 -3.36
CA VAL A 39 -7.72 3.52 -3.89
C VAL A 39 -6.65 3.11 -4.89
N ALA A 40 -6.26 3.99 -5.82
CA ALA A 40 -5.19 3.73 -6.79
C ALA A 40 -3.83 3.44 -6.12
N VAL A 41 -3.49 4.15 -5.03
CA VAL A 41 -2.28 3.88 -4.24
C VAL A 41 -2.31 2.48 -3.63
N LEU A 42 -3.46 2.04 -3.09
CA LEU A 42 -3.60 0.68 -2.55
C LEU A 42 -3.46 -0.39 -3.64
N TYR A 43 -4.03 -0.17 -4.82
CA TYR A 43 -3.81 -1.05 -5.97
C TYR A 43 -2.33 -1.10 -6.37
N GLY A 44 -1.65 0.04 -6.40
CA GLY A 44 -0.21 0.12 -6.66
C GLY A 44 0.61 -0.68 -5.65
N ALA A 45 0.29 -0.56 -4.35
CA ALA A 45 0.94 -1.30 -3.29
C ALA A 45 0.74 -2.82 -3.45
N ARG A 46 -0.48 -3.26 -3.77
CA ARG A 46 -0.76 -4.68 -4.04
C ARG A 46 0.11 -5.21 -5.19
N GLU A 47 0.16 -4.49 -6.31
CA GLU A 47 0.93 -4.93 -7.48
C GLU A 47 2.43 -4.94 -7.23
N ALA A 48 2.92 -3.94 -6.50
CA ALA A 48 4.32 -3.89 -6.11
C ALA A 48 4.70 -5.09 -5.23
N LEU A 49 3.86 -5.46 -4.25
CA LEU A 49 4.10 -6.62 -3.41
C LEU A 49 3.96 -7.94 -4.18
N MET A 50 2.98 -8.04 -5.09
CA MET A 50 2.84 -9.21 -5.95
C MET A 50 4.08 -9.42 -6.82
N THR A 51 4.61 -8.33 -7.38
CA THR A 51 5.84 -8.36 -8.18
C THR A 51 7.05 -8.77 -7.34
N ALA A 52 7.19 -8.19 -6.14
CA ALA A 52 8.26 -8.56 -5.20
C ALA A 52 8.17 -10.05 -4.79
N ASN A 53 6.98 -10.54 -4.45
CA ASN A 53 6.76 -11.96 -4.13
C ASN A 53 7.10 -12.88 -5.31
N ASN A 54 6.73 -12.52 -6.54
CA ASN A 54 7.07 -13.32 -7.73
C ASN A 54 8.58 -13.35 -7.99
N PHE A 55 9.26 -12.21 -7.77
CA PHE A 55 10.71 -12.13 -7.90
C PHE A 55 11.41 -13.03 -6.87
N VAL A 56 11.01 -12.93 -5.59
CA VAL A 56 11.55 -13.75 -4.50
C VAL A 56 11.23 -15.22 -4.70
N TYR A 57 10.03 -15.56 -5.14
CA TYR A 57 9.64 -16.94 -5.44
C TYR A 57 10.50 -17.54 -6.55
N THR A 58 10.75 -16.78 -7.61
CA THR A 58 11.64 -17.22 -8.69
C THR A 58 13.05 -17.52 -8.18
N LYS A 59 13.58 -16.66 -7.29
CA LYS A 59 14.88 -16.88 -6.64
C LYS A 59 14.88 -18.11 -5.74
N ALA A 60 13.82 -18.27 -4.94
CA ALA A 60 13.65 -19.43 -4.07
C ALA A 60 13.64 -20.75 -4.86
N VAL A 61 12.92 -20.80 -5.99
CA VAL A 61 12.89 -21.98 -6.87
C VAL A 61 14.29 -22.31 -7.42
N ILE A 62 15.06 -21.30 -7.84
CA ILE A 62 16.44 -21.51 -8.32
C ILE A 62 17.33 -22.07 -7.20
N GLN A 63 17.07 -21.68 -5.96
CA GLN A 63 17.83 -22.09 -4.77
C GLN A 63 17.26 -23.34 -4.08
N SER A 64 16.20 -23.95 -4.63
CA SER A 64 15.49 -25.09 -4.02
C SER A 64 14.92 -24.79 -2.61
N GLN A 65 14.42 -23.56 -2.42
CA GLN A 65 13.88 -23.03 -1.17
C GLN A 65 12.36 -22.82 -1.22
N GLU A 66 11.70 -23.11 -2.35
CA GLU A 66 10.27 -22.91 -2.57
C GLU A 66 9.38 -23.81 -1.72
N THR A 67 9.93 -24.89 -1.16
CA THR A 67 9.23 -25.80 -0.23
C THR A 67 9.61 -25.58 1.22
N VAL A 68 10.48 -24.61 1.51
CA VAL A 68 11.04 -24.38 2.84
C VAL A 68 10.27 -23.28 3.55
N ASP A 69 9.87 -23.54 4.79
CA ASP A 69 9.51 -22.50 5.75
C ASP A 69 10.79 -22.10 6.50
N GLY A 70 11.29 -20.90 6.21
CA GLY A 70 12.49 -20.36 6.85
C GLY A 70 12.29 -20.05 8.35
N GLY A 71 11.05 -19.89 8.82
CA GLY A 71 10.74 -19.55 10.21
C GLY A 71 11.44 -18.27 10.68
N ILE A 72 12.59 -18.43 11.35
CA ILE A 72 13.46 -17.33 11.82
C ILE A 72 14.84 -17.31 11.14
N GLN A 73 15.13 -18.26 10.25
CA GLN A 73 16.41 -18.42 9.57
C GLN A 73 16.35 -17.85 8.16
N TYR A 74 17.33 -17.03 7.81
CA TYR A 74 17.52 -16.53 6.45
C TYR A 74 17.86 -17.71 5.54
N ASN A 75 17.15 -17.86 4.43
CA ASN A 75 17.29 -19.00 3.53
C ASN A 75 17.31 -18.64 2.04
N ILE A 76 17.02 -17.40 1.67
CA ILE A 76 17.03 -16.94 0.27
C ILE A 76 18.08 -15.84 0.11
N ASP A 77 18.97 -16.04 -0.85
CA ASP A 77 20.00 -15.08 -1.28
C ASP A 77 19.47 -14.34 -2.53
N LEU A 78 19.28 -13.02 -2.44
CA LEU A 78 18.63 -12.25 -3.50
C LEU A 78 19.61 -11.78 -4.56
N ASP A 79 20.83 -11.40 -4.16
CA ASP A 79 21.84 -10.80 -5.02
C ASP A 79 22.96 -11.76 -5.47
N ASN A 80 22.93 -12.99 -4.95
CA ASN A 80 23.89 -14.07 -5.21
C ASN A 80 25.30 -13.72 -4.70
N ASP A 81 25.41 -13.05 -3.56
CA ASP A 81 26.69 -12.77 -2.91
C ASP A 81 27.20 -13.92 -2.00
N GLY A 82 26.37 -14.96 -1.80
CA GLY A 82 26.67 -16.10 -0.95
C GLY A 82 26.17 -15.97 0.49
N HIS A 83 25.45 -14.91 0.82
CA HIS A 83 24.76 -14.69 2.09
C HIS A 83 23.24 -14.66 1.87
N ASN A 84 22.48 -15.20 2.83
CA ASN A 84 21.02 -15.19 2.74
C ASN A 84 20.48 -13.84 3.22
N ASP A 85 19.72 -13.16 2.36
CA ASP A 85 19.18 -11.82 2.59
C ASP A 85 17.78 -11.81 3.20
N LEU A 86 16.97 -12.83 2.91
CA LEU A 86 15.61 -12.91 3.45
C LEU A 86 15.26 -14.26 4.08
N ILE A 87 14.31 -14.17 5.00
CA ILE A 87 13.57 -15.30 5.55
C ILE A 87 12.33 -15.52 4.67
N GLY A 88 12.40 -16.51 3.79
CA GLY A 88 11.33 -16.91 2.90
C GLY A 88 10.35 -17.89 3.56
N TYR A 89 9.09 -17.81 3.16
CA TYR A 89 8.03 -18.74 3.54
C TYR A 89 7.44 -19.37 2.28
N PHE A 90 7.83 -20.62 1.99
CA PHE A 90 7.51 -21.31 0.73
C PHE A 90 7.87 -20.48 -0.51
N GLY A 91 9.01 -19.78 -0.44
CA GLY A 91 9.48 -18.88 -1.48
C GLY A 91 8.81 -17.50 -1.52
N PHE A 92 7.96 -17.14 -0.55
CA PHE A 92 7.31 -15.83 -0.49
C PHE A 92 7.80 -14.97 0.69
N ILE A 93 7.59 -13.65 0.57
CA ILE A 93 7.97 -12.66 1.57
C ILE A 93 6.89 -12.58 2.65
N LYS A 94 6.97 -13.39 3.70
CA LYS A 94 6.00 -13.35 4.82
C LYS A 94 6.32 -12.24 5.84
N ASN A 95 7.59 -11.87 5.97
CA ASN A 95 8.02 -10.85 6.94
C ASN A 95 7.76 -9.42 6.45
N VAL A 96 7.33 -8.57 7.38
CA VAL A 96 6.83 -7.22 7.07
C VAL A 96 7.92 -6.21 6.71
N ILE A 97 9.11 -6.33 7.32
CA ILE A 97 10.25 -5.43 7.03
C ILE A 97 10.73 -5.64 5.58
N PRO A 98 11.04 -6.87 5.12
CA PRO A 98 11.39 -7.11 3.72
C PRO A 98 10.26 -6.75 2.75
N ALA A 99 8.99 -6.96 3.12
CA ALA A 99 7.87 -6.63 2.24
C ALA A 99 7.79 -5.13 1.93
N LYS A 100 8.03 -4.25 2.92
CA LYS A 100 8.02 -2.80 2.71
C LYS A 100 9.17 -2.33 1.83
N GLU A 101 10.37 -2.85 2.09
CA GLU A 101 11.59 -2.43 1.41
C GLU A 101 11.65 -2.97 -0.02
N LEU A 102 11.40 -4.26 -0.22
CA LEU A 102 11.45 -4.90 -1.54
C LEU A 102 10.32 -4.45 -2.46
N ALA A 103 9.14 -4.17 -1.91
CA ALA A 103 8.02 -3.67 -2.70
C ALA A 103 8.08 -2.15 -2.95
N GLY A 104 9.03 -1.42 -2.35
CA GLY A 104 9.21 0.01 -2.59
C GLY A 104 7.95 0.85 -2.30
N PHE A 105 7.25 0.54 -1.20
CA PHE A 105 5.98 1.19 -0.89
C PHE A 105 6.10 2.71 -0.70
N ASP A 106 5.04 3.44 -1.09
CA ASP A 106 4.90 4.87 -0.81
C ASP A 106 5.12 5.13 0.69
N PRO A 107 5.89 6.16 1.09
CA PRO A 107 6.12 6.48 2.50
C PRO A 107 4.86 6.72 3.33
N GLN A 108 3.73 7.05 2.69
CA GLN A 108 2.42 7.20 3.32
C GLN A 108 1.79 5.86 3.70
N LEU A 109 2.29 4.74 3.19
CA LEU A 109 1.79 3.41 3.50
C LEU A 109 2.52 2.82 4.70
N THR A 110 1.74 2.10 5.51
CA THR A 110 2.22 1.32 6.63
C THR A 110 1.69 -0.10 6.51
N ILE A 111 2.48 -1.05 7.01
CA ILE A 111 2.06 -2.43 7.14
C ILE A 111 1.78 -2.67 8.63
N ASN A 112 0.56 -3.09 8.96
CA ASN A 112 0.17 -3.41 10.32
C ASN A 112 0.44 -4.90 10.59
N THR A 113 1.35 -5.17 11.53
CA THR A 113 2.00 -6.48 11.77
C THR A 113 1.29 -7.34 12.82
N TRP A 114 0.02 -7.11 13.12
CA TRP A 114 -0.67 -7.77 14.25
C TRP A 114 -1.96 -8.51 13.85
N TYR A 115 -2.22 -8.68 12.56
CA TYR A 115 -3.43 -9.35 12.10
C TYR A 115 -3.04 -10.72 11.51
N GLY A 116 -3.69 -11.79 11.99
CA GLY A 116 -3.55 -13.15 11.46
C GLY A 116 -2.70 -14.10 12.30
N VAL A 117 -3.28 -15.26 12.62
CA VAL A 117 -2.56 -16.51 12.92
C VAL A 117 -2.10 -17.19 11.62
N ASP A 118 -1.28 -18.26 11.71
CA ASP A 118 -0.99 -19.17 10.58
C ASP A 118 -2.27 -19.92 10.14
N SER A 119 -3.24 -19.19 9.63
CA SER A 119 -4.55 -19.65 9.16
C SER A 119 -4.78 -19.11 7.75
N PRO A 120 -5.38 -19.89 6.82
CA PRO A 120 -5.55 -19.48 5.44
C PRO A 120 -6.74 -18.52 5.27
N ASP A 121 -7.57 -18.39 6.30
CA ASP A 121 -8.80 -17.60 6.30
C ASP A 121 -8.61 -16.20 6.91
N GLU A 122 -7.45 -15.94 7.53
CA GLU A 122 -7.12 -14.65 8.13
C GLU A 122 -5.97 -13.96 7.37
N PRO A 123 -6.04 -12.63 7.17
CA PRO A 123 -4.96 -11.91 6.51
C PRO A 123 -3.74 -11.86 7.44
N TYR A 124 -2.56 -12.15 6.90
CA TYR A 124 -1.30 -12.21 7.65
C TYR A 124 -0.68 -10.83 7.93
N PHE A 125 -0.95 -9.86 7.06
CA PHE A 125 -0.74 -8.44 7.38
C PHE A 125 -1.65 -7.57 6.52
N LEU A 126 -1.87 -6.34 7.01
CA LEU A 126 -2.69 -5.33 6.35
C LEU A 126 -1.81 -4.17 5.89
N ILE A 127 -1.95 -3.75 4.63
CA ILE A 127 -1.28 -2.57 4.09
C ILE A 127 -2.31 -1.43 4.04
N GLY A 128 -2.09 -0.39 4.83
CA GLY A 128 -2.97 0.78 4.90
C GLY A 128 -2.18 2.07 4.93
N PHE A 129 -2.85 3.18 5.24
CA PHE A 129 -2.19 4.48 5.33
C PHE A 129 -1.70 4.77 6.75
N ALA A 130 -0.50 5.33 6.87
CA ALA A 130 0.12 5.65 8.16
C ALA A 130 -0.67 6.71 8.97
N ASN A 131 -1.38 7.62 8.28
CA ASN A 131 -2.17 8.66 8.90
C ASN A 131 -3.56 8.20 9.37
N LYS A 132 -4.01 7.02 8.91
CA LYS A 132 -5.31 6.42 9.23
C LYS A 132 -5.12 4.92 9.43
N PRO A 133 -4.80 4.49 10.66
CA PRO A 133 -4.54 3.09 10.94
C PRO A 133 -5.79 2.24 10.65
N VAL A 134 -5.53 1.02 10.19
CA VAL A 134 -6.58 0.06 9.79
C VAL A 134 -7.37 -0.39 11.02
N GLY A 135 -8.69 -0.40 10.89
CA GLY A 135 -9.60 -0.83 11.94
C GLY A 135 -11.05 -0.91 11.45
N PRO A 136 -12.00 -1.31 12.32
CA PRO A 136 -13.40 -1.49 11.96
C PRO A 136 -14.09 -0.21 11.46
N GLU A 137 -13.53 0.96 11.81
CA GLU A 137 -14.03 2.28 11.35
C GLU A 137 -13.26 2.82 10.14
N HIS A 138 -12.21 2.14 9.68
CA HIS A 138 -11.32 2.59 8.60
C HIS A 138 -11.00 1.45 7.64
N MET A 139 -11.97 1.19 6.76
CA MET A 139 -11.97 0.11 5.77
C MET A 139 -11.32 0.56 4.45
N CYS A 140 -10.04 0.95 4.51
CA CYS A 140 -9.23 1.37 3.36
C CYS A 140 -7.82 0.75 3.42
N TYR A 141 -7.70 -0.51 2.97
CA TYR A 141 -6.46 -1.28 3.09
C TYR A 141 -6.41 -2.50 2.16
N VAL A 142 -5.21 -3.09 2.02
CA VAL A 142 -4.97 -4.37 1.33
C VAL A 142 -4.75 -5.47 2.37
N GLU A 143 -5.43 -6.59 2.18
CA GLU A 143 -5.30 -7.85 2.90
C GLU A 143 -4.40 -8.80 2.12
N VAL A 144 -3.41 -9.40 2.79
CA VAL A 144 -2.46 -10.35 2.18
C VAL A 144 -2.56 -11.69 2.89
N TYR A 145 -2.74 -12.76 2.11
CA TYR A 145 -2.91 -14.13 2.60
C TYR A 145 -1.81 -15.03 2.01
N TYR A 146 -1.10 -15.75 2.87
CA TYR A 146 -0.06 -16.69 2.46
C TYR A 146 -0.58 -18.13 2.44
N PRO A 147 -0.06 -18.98 1.55
CA PRO A 147 -0.47 -20.39 1.48
C PRO A 147 0.11 -21.21 2.64
N GLU A 148 -0.66 -22.14 3.19
CA GLU A 148 -0.17 -23.05 4.25
C GLU A 148 0.72 -24.19 3.73
N THR A 149 0.69 -24.45 2.43
CA THR A 149 1.42 -25.55 1.80
C THR A 149 2.32 -25.04 0.68
N PRO A 150 3.48 -25.69 0.45
CA PRO A 150 4.32 -25.45 -0.72
C PRO A 150 3.52 -25.49 -2.04
N GLY A 151 3.87 -24.59 -2.97
CA GLY A 151 3.22 -24.50 -4.28
C GLY A 151 1.87 -23.77 -4.29
N GLY A 152 1.39 -23.30 -3.14
CA GLY A 152 0.24 -22.38 -3.08
C GLY A 152 0.59 -20.98 -3.60
N GLN A 153 -0.44 -20.15 -3.81
CA GLN A 153 -0.29 -18.77 -4.28
C GLN A 153 -0.68 -17.78 -3.20
N VAL A 154 0.05 -16.66 -3.13
CA VAL A 154 -0.33 -15.52 -2.28
C VAL A 154 -1.61 -14.91 -2.83
N LYS A 155 -2.61 -14.73 -1.96
CA LYS A 155 -3.87 -14.09 -2.32
C LYS A 155 -3.89 -12.68 -1.76
N TYR A 156 -4.52 -11.79 -2.51
CA TYR A 156 -4.66 -10.38 -2.15
C TYR A 156 -6.12 -9.99 -2.24
N LYS A 157 -6.60 -9.26 -1.24
CA LYS A 157 -7.92 -8.64 -1.25
C LYS A 157 -7.79 -7.17 -0.90
N ILE A 158 -8.57 -6.32 -1.54
CA ILE A 158 -8.54 -4.88 -1.30
C ILE A 158 -9.88 -4.48 -0.72
N GLN A 159 -9.83 -3.70 0.35
CA GLN A 159 -11.00 -3.12 0.98
C GLN A 159 -11.00 -1.60 0.77
N THR A 160 -12.11 -1.07 0.24
CA THR A 160 -12.24 0.33 -0.22
C THR A 160 -13.46 1.06 0.33
N ASP A 161 -14.22 0.43 1.22
CA ASP A 161 -15.50 0.94 1.72
C ASP A 161 -15.35 2.33 2.37
N ASP A 162 -14.25 2.58 3.10
CA ASP A 162 -13.95 3.88 3.74
C ASP A 162 -12.60 4.49 3.30
N CYS A 163 -12.33 4.43 2.00
CA CYS A 163 -11.38 5.36 1.37
C CYS A 163 -12.07 6.71 1.09
#